data_AF-A0AAN9C6A1-F1
#
_entry.id   AF-A0AAN9C6A1-F1
#
_cell.length_a   1.000
_cell.length_b   1.000
_cell.length_c   1.000
_cell.angle_alpha   90.00
_cell.angle_beta   90.00
_cell.angle_gamma   90.00
#
_symmetry.space_group_name_H-M   'P 1'
#
loop_
_entity.id
_entity.type
_entity.pdbx_description
1 polymer ?
#
loop_
_entity_poly.entity_id
_entity_poly.type
_entity_poly.pdbx_seq_one_letter_code
_entity_poly.pdbx_strand_id
1 'polypeptide(L)'
;MDVIELESFLNSPPRGFSTERCAGYTVVKWDQENSCVFIDEIQSSKGNVIFCNSPGREITVRTLGEYTDLRRQLTSMTIYILVSACTNTTVEEKRNRDVPDLRYYVVAINGSHPMIRWEMERGLDQTISSVAGESYSVDVDVSAALQGWVGENFQNLVDAEKVKPTWKDTHFTIKYRSDALFDIPYWFGFSKRQFKISYHGR
;
A
#
# COMPACT_ATOMS: atom_id res chain seq x y z
N MET A 1 -7.88 9.84 -4.96
CA MET A 1 -6.67 9.12 -4.55
C MET A 1 -5.57 10.15 -4.55
N ASP A 2 -4.79 10.22 -3.47
CA ASP A 2 -3.73 11.21 -3.34
C ASP A 2 -2.39 10.49 -3.22
N VAL A 3 -1.34 11.08 -3.79
CA VAL A 3 0.02 10.54 -3.75
C VAL A 3 0.94 11.65 -3.27
N ILE A 4 1.66 11.39 -2.19
CA ILE A 4 2.49 12.36 -1.50
C ILE A 4 3.90 11.79 -1.41
N GLU A 5 4.92 12.54 -1.79
CA GLU A 5 6.31 12.13 -1.57
C GLU A 5 6.58 11.91 -0.07
N LEU A 6 7.30 10.85 0.28
CA LEU A 6 7.55 10.49 1.67
C LEU A 6 8.18 11.65 2.47
N GLU A 7 9.15 12.36 1.89
CA GLU A 7 9.77 13.50 2.57
C GLU A 7 8.79 14.66 2.82
N SER A 8 7.92 14.96 1.85
CA SER A 8 6.84 15.95 2.02
C SER A 8 5.83 15.50 3.07
N PHE A 9 5.47 14.21 3.08
CA PHE A 9 4.60 13.63 4.09
C PHE A 9 5.19 13.75 5.50
N LEU A 10 6.50 13.52 5.66
CA LEU A 10 7.16 13.62 6.96
C LEU A 10 7.31 15.06 7.46
N ASN A 11 7.51 16.02 6.54
CA ASN A 11 7.64 17.44 6.85
C ASN A 11 6.29 18.11 7.13
N SER A 12 5.23 17.68 6.46
CA SER A 12 3.89 18.26 6.54
C SER A 12 2.85 17.14 6.49
N PRO A 13 2.69 16.40 7.60
CA PRO A 13 1.81 15.26 7.65
C PRO A 13 0.35 15.68 7.43
N PRO A 14 -0.45 14.86 6.73
CA PRO A 14 -1.88 15.12 6.55
C PRO A 14 -2.62 15.03 7.89
N ARG A 15 -3.86 15.53 7.92
CA ARG A 15 -4.69 15.52 9.13
C ARG A 15 -4.84 14.09 9.65
N GLY A 16 -4.65 13.93 10.96
CA GLY A 16 -4.68 12.63 11.62
C GLY A 16 -3.31 11.95 11.69
N PHE A 17 -2.24 12.57 11.18
CA PHE A 17 -0.87 12.10 11.33
C PHE A 17 -0.02 13.12 12.11
N SER A 18 0.94 12.62 12.87
CA SER A 18 1.94 13.42 13.56
C SER A 18 3.31 12.76 13.46
N THR A 19 4.35 13.56 13.25
CA THR A 19 5.72 13.09 13.07
C THR A 19 6.60 13.58 14.22
N GLU A 20 7.34 12.64 14.83
CA GLU A 20 8.31 12.92 15.88
C GLU A 20 9.70 12.54 15.37
N ARG A 21 10.61 13.52 15.31
CA ARG A 21 11.99 13.28 14.90
C ARG A 21 12.86 12.99 16.12
N CYS A 22 13.51 11.84 16.10
CA CYS A 22 14.49 11.42 17.09
C CYS A 22 15.87 11.27 16.43
N ALA A 23 16.91 11.09 17.24
CA ALA A 23 18.26 10.90 16.72
C ALA A 23 18.35 9.58 15.94
N GLY A 24 18.43 9.66 14.60
CA GLY A 24 18.59 8.51 13.71
C GLY A 24 17.30 7.82 13.27
N TYR A 25 16.13 8.22 13.78
CA TYR A 25 14.84 7.71 13.32
C TYR A 25 13.72 8.74 13.44
N THR A 26 12.70 8.60 12.61
CA THR A 26 11.46 9.38 12.61
C THR A 26 10.29 8.46 12.90
N VAL A 27 9.48 8.83 13.89
CA VAL A 27 8.29 8.09 14.28
C VAL A 27 7.07 8.79 13.71
N VAL A 28 6.22 8.04 13.01
CA VAL A 28 4.93 8.49 12.50
C VAL A 28 3.84 7.86 13.34
N LYS A 29 3.05 8.71 14.00
CA LYS A 29 1.82 8.31 14.71
C LYS A 29 0.62 8.75 13.89
N TRP A 30 -0.48 8.00 13.97
CA TRP A 30 -1.73 8.34 13.31
C TRP A 30 -2.95 8.02 14.17
N ASP A 31 -4.07 8.64 13.79
CA ASP A 31 -5.39 8.36 14.29
C ASP A 31 -5.95 7.06 13.67
N GLN A 32 -6.23 6.09 14.54
CA GLN A 32 -6.78 4.78 14.16
C GLN A 32 -8.29 4.81 13.85
N GLU A 33 -8.99 5.92 14.12
CA GLU A 33 -10.43 6.02 13.87
C GLU A 33 -10.75 6.17 12.38
N ASN A 34 -9.89 6.83 11.61
CA ASN A 34 -10.18 7.24 10.22
C ASN A 34 -9.16 6.75 9.18
N SER A 35 -8.05 6.16 9.63
CA SER A 35 -6.91 5.80 8.76
C SER A 35 -6.43 4.37 9.00
N CYS A 36 -6.25 3.63 7.92
CA CYS A 36 -5.56 2.34 7.91
C CYS A 36 -4.18 2.55 7.28
N VAL A 37 -3.11 2.19 8.00
CA VAL A 37 -1.74 2.35 7.51
C VAL A 37 -1.12 0.97 7.33
N PHE A 38 -0.77 0.61 6.10
CA PHE A 38 -0.11 -0.65 5.74
C PHE A 38 1.27 -0.34 5.16
N ILE A 39 2.14 0.18 6.03
CA ILE A 39 3.48 0.65 5.66
C ILE A 39 4.50 -0.03 6.57
N ASP A 40 5.48 -0.71 5.97
CA ASP A 40 6.60 -1.31 6.70
C ASP A 40 7.54 -0.24 7.25
N GLU A 41 8.45 -0.62 8.14
CA GLU A 41 9.55 0.25 8.52
C GLU A 41 10.49 0.49 7.34
N ILE A 42 10.90 1.74 7.15
CA ILE A 42 11.66 2.17 5.95
C ILE A 42 13.01 2.72 6.37
N GLN A 43 14.06 2.35 5.64
CA GLN A 43 15.34 3.04 5.72
C GLN A 43 15.34 4.23 4.75
N SER A 44 15.29 5.47 5.28
CA SER A 44 15.54 6.68 4.49
C SER A 44 17.01 7.10 4.60
N SER A 45 17.46 7.96 3.68
CA SER A 45 18.78 8.61 3.72
C SER A 45 18.99 9.44 4.99
N LYS A 46 17.92 9.88 5.65
CA LYS A 46 17.93 10.65 6.91
C LYS A 46 17.77 9.80 8.17
N GLY A 47 17.65 8.47 8.04
CA GLY A 47 17.42 7.55 9.15
C GLY A 47 16.16 6.69 8.97
N ASN A 48 15.82 5.91 9.98
CA ASN A 48 14.72 4.95 9.90
C ASN A 48 13.38 5.67 10.05
N VAL A 49 12.37 5.28 9.29
CA VAL A 49 11.00 5.79 9.40
C VAL A 49 10.12 4.66 9.92
N ILE A 50 9.51 4.88 11.08
CA ILE A 50 8.71 3.87 11.79
C ILE A 50 7.27 4.35 11.87
N PHE A 51 6.34 3.57 11.33
CA PHE A 51 4.91 3.80 11.46
C PHE A 51 4.38 3.01 12.67
N CYS A 52 4.11 3.71 13.79
CA CYS A 52 3.65 3.12 15.05
C CYS A 52 2.33 2.36 14.98
N ASN A 53 2.35 1.05 15.25
CA ASN A 53 1.17 0.15 15.17
C ASN A 53 0.73 -0.18 13.74
N SER A 54 1.63 -0.02 12.77
CA SER A 54 1.38 -0.48 11.40
C SER A 54 1.59 -1.98 11.40
N PRO A 55 0.64 -2.79 10.89
CA PRO A 55 0.86 -4.21 10.68
C PRO A 55 1.85 -4.48 9.53
N GLY A 56 2.32 -3.43 8.85
CA GLY A 56 3.12 -3.56 7.64
C GLY A 56 2.26 -3.89 6.43
N ARG A 57 2.89 -4.41 5.39
CA ARG A 57 2.23 -4.73 4.11
C ARG A 57 1.59 -6.10 4.07
N GLU A 58 1.87 -6.93 5.07
CA GLU A 58 1.31 -8.26 5.22
C GLU A 58 0.43 -8.32 6.47
N ILE A 59 -0.88 -8.24 6.28
CA ILE A 59 -1.86 -8.30 7.35
C ILE A 59 -2.27 -9.75 7.56
N THR A 60 -2.05 -10.29 8.75
CA THR A 60 -2.55 -11.63 9.10
C THR A 60 -3.81 -11.53 9.95
N VAL A 61 -4.89 -12.14 9.49
CA VAL A 61 -6.15 -12.31 10.23
C VAL A 61 -6.37 -13.80 10.52
N ARG A 62 -6.87 -14.11 11.71
CA ARG A 62 -7.05 -15.49 12.20
C ARG A 62 -8.51 -15.84 12.42
N THR A 63 -9.33 -14.84 12.77
CA THR A 63 -10.74 -15.04 13.06
C THR A 63 -11.64 -14.39 12.01
N LEU A 64 -12.87 -14.91 11.88
CA LEU A 64 -13.88 -14.28 11.02
C LEU A 64 -14.23 -12.87 11.51
N GLY A 65 -14.17 -12.62 12.82
CA GLY A 65 -14.37 -11.29 13.42
C GLY A 65 -13.29 -10.31 12.96
N GLU A 66 -12.02 -10.67 13.10
CA GLU A 66 -10.88 -9.86 12.62
C GLU A 66 -10.98 -9.57 11.13
N TYR A 67 -11.35 -10.57 10.33
CA TYR A 67 -11.57 -10.37 8.91
C TYR A 67 -12.73 -9.41 8.61
N THR A 68 -13.84 -9.53 9.33
CA THR A 68 -15.00 -8.64 9.18
C THR A 68 -14.65 -7.21 9.56
N ASP A 69 -13.89 -7.02 10.63
CA ASP A 69 -13.39 -5.73 11.06
C ASP A 69 -12.42 -5.13 10.04
N LEU A 70 -11.47 -5.91 9.52
CA LEU A 70 -10.56 -5.49 8.47
C LEU A 70 -11.33 -5.07 7.20
N ARG A 71 -12.31 -5.88 6.78
CA ARG A 71 -13.17 -5.56 5.62
C ARG A 71 -13.89 -4.24 5.84
N ARG A 72 -14.45 -4.02 7.03
CA ARG A 72 -15.10 -2.75 7.39
C ARG A 72 -14.12 -1.58 7.32
N GLN A 73 -12.94 -1.73 7.89
CA GLN A 73 -11.87 -0.71 7.87
C GLN A 73 -11.46 -0.34 6.44
N LEU A 74 -11.17 -1.33 5.59
CA LEU A 74 -10.78 -1.13 4.18
C LEU A 74 -11.85 -0.41 3.34
N THR A 75 -13.12 -0.49 3.75
CA THR A 75 -14.27 0.07 3.01
C THR A 75 -14.83 1.35 3.63
N SER A 76 -14.37 1.74 4.82
CA SER A 76 -14.84 2.95 5.52
C SER A 76 -13.76 3.98 5.79
N MET A 77 -12.48 3.57 5.81
CA MET A 77 -11.35 4.43 6.18
C MET A 77 -10.48 4.78 4.97
N THR A 78 -9.56 5.73 5.16
CA THR A 78 -8.52 6.00 4.17
C THR A 78 -7.36 5.02 4.36
N ILE A 79 -7.01 4.31 3.31
CA ILE A 79 -5.93 3.33 3.28
C ILE A 79 -4.65 4.03 2.82
N TYR A 80 -3.58 3.89 3.60
CA TYR A 80 -2.26 4.43 3.30
C TYR A 80 -1.30 3.28 3.05
N ILE A 81 -0.65 3.30 1.89
CA ILE A 81 0.40 2.35 1.53
C ILE A 81 1.64 3.11 1.06
N LEU A 82 2.79 2.48 1.20
CA LEU A 82 4.04 2.99 0.66
C LEU A 82 4.33 2.31 -0.66
N VAL A 83 4.60 3.12 -1.67
CA VAL A 83 5.03 2.66 -2.99
C VAL A 83 6.36 3.31 -3.33
N SER A 84 7.13 2.64 -4.17
CA SER A 84 8.40 3.18 -4.64
C SER A 84 8.32 3.41 -6.15
N ALA A 85 8.96 4.47 -6.63
CA ALA A 85 9.08 4.74 -8.06
C ALA A 85 10.56 4.76 -8.45
N CYS A 86 10.89 4.03 -9.51
CA CYS A 86 12.18 4.15 -10.18
C CYS A 86 12.03 5.02 -11.42
N THR A 87 12.82 6.09 -11.50
CA THR A 87 13.07 6.82 -12.75
C THR A 87 14.36 6.28 -13.36
N ASN A 88 14.27 5.63 -14.52
CA ASN A 88 15.47 5.33 -15.30
C ASN A 88 15.90 6.64 -15.96
N THR A 89 16.82 7.38 -15.33
CA THR A 89 17.48 8.50 -15.97
C THR A 89 18.44 7.94 -17.04
N THR A 90 18.00 7.90 -18.28
CA THR A 90 18.92 7.72 -19.42
C THR A 90 19.62 9.04 -19.68
N VAL A 91 20.59 9.38 -18.83
CA VAL A 91 21.60 10.38 -19.20
C VAL A 91 22.89 9.62 -19.44
N GLU A 92 23.25 9.53 -20.72
CA GLU A 92 24.56 9.07 -21.17
C GLU A 92 25.64 10.03 -20.63
N GLU A 93 26.10 9.86 -19.40
CA GLU A 93 27.36 10.46 -18.98
C GLU A 93 28.08 9.60 -17.92
N LYS A 94 28.98 8.77 -18.46
CA LYS A 94 30.17 8.16 -17.85
C LYS A 94 30.42 8.40 -16.34
N ARG A 95 30.58 7.26 -15.66
CA ARG A 95 31.40 7.00 -14.43
C ARG A 95 30.81 7.50 -13.11
N ASN A 96 29.90 6.72 -12.55
CA ASN A 96 30.11 5.91 -11.34
C ASN A 96 28.90 4.98 -11.19
N ARG A 97 28.94 4.02 -10.26
CA ARG A 97 27.86 3.04 -10.06
C ARG A 97 26.57 3.75 -9.60
N ASP A 98 25.75 4.21 -10.54
CA ASP A 98 24.48 4.86 -10.24
C ASP A 98 23.43 3.80 -9.90
N VAL A 99 23.18 3.66 -8.60
CA VAL A 99 21.98 3.01 -8.07
C VAL A 99 20.80 3.85 -8.56
N PRO A 100 19.74 3.26 -9.16
CA PRO A 100 18.59 4.04 -9.59
C PRO A 100 18.02 4.83 -8.40
N ASP A 101 17.77 6.13 -8.60
CA ASP A 101 17.16 7.01 -7.60
C ASP A 101 15.76 6.47 -7.25
N LEU A 102 15.70 5.64 -6.22
CA LEU A 102 14.47 5.06 -5.71
C LEU A 102 13.79 6.12 -4.83
N ARG A 103 12.67 6.66 -5.32
CA ARG A 103 11.85 7.60 -4.56
C ARG A 103 10.67 6.90 -3.92
N TYR A 104 10.34 7.26 -2.68
CA TYR A 104 9.22 6.70 -1.95
C TYR A 104 8.04 7.67 -1.92
N TYR A 105 6.85 7.12 -2.10
CA TYR A 105 5.59 7.86 -2.08
C TYR A 105 4.60 7.16 -1.16
N VAL A 106 3.86 7.95 -0.39
CA VAL A 106 2.72 7.51 0.38
C VAL A 106 1.47 7.72 -0.47
N VAL A 107 0.74 6.65 -0.71
CA VAL A 107 -0.51 6.65 -1.49
C VAL A 107 -1.68 6.56 -0.53
N ALA A 108 -2.57 7.55 -0.58
CA ALA A 108 -3.81 7.60 0.18
C ALA A 108 -4.99 7.22 -0.72
N ILE A 109 -5.66 6.13 -0.37
CA ILE A 109 -6.80 5.56 -1.09
C ILE A 109 -8.02 5.71 -0.19
N ASN A 110 -9.00 6.48 -0.64
CA ASN A 110 -10.25 6.63 0.10
C ASN A 110 -11.12 5.38 -0.06
N GLY A 111 -11.09 4.48 0.93
CA GLY A 111 -11.90 3.25 0.95
C GLY A 111 -13.40 3.52 1.01
N SER A 112 -13.83 4.66 1.54
CA SER A 112 -15.25 5.05 1.59
C SER A 112 -15.81 5.52 0.25
N HIS A 113 -14.96 5.76 -0.75
CA HIS A 113 -15.40 6.18 -2.07
C HIS A 113 -16.23 5.06 -2.73
N PRO A 114 -17.46 5.32 -3.23
CA PRO A 114 -18.37 4.27 -3.68
C PRO A 114 -17.77 3.28 -4.69
N MET A 115 -16.98 3.77 -5.65
CA MET A 115 -16.32 2.92 -6.63
C MET A 115 -15.23 2.03 -6.01
N ILE A 116 -14.36 2.61 -5.17
CA ILE A 116 -13.26 1.88 -4.52
C ILE A 116 -13.84 0.86 -3.54
N ARG A 117 -14.84 1.27 -2.77
CA ARG A 117 -15.59 0.40 -1.89
C ARG A 117 -16.18 -0.79 -2.63
N TRP A 118 -16.83 -0.55 -3.77
CA TRP A 118 -17.42 -1.61 -4.56
C TRP A 118 -16.37 -2.58 -5.11
N GLU A 119 -15.25 -2.08 -5.66
CA GLU A 119 -14.16 -2.93 -6.14
C GLU A 119 -13.51 -3.73 -5.00
N MET A 120 -13.36 -3.12 -3.84
CA MET A 120 -12.83 -3.75 -2.63
C MET A 120 -13.74 -4.87 -2.15
N GLU A 121 -15.03 -4.58 -1.96
CA GLU A 121 -16.03 -5.57 -1.54
C GLU A 121 -16.11 -6.72 -2.54
N ARG A 122 -16.22 -6.42 -3.84
CA ARG A 122 -16.28 -7.43 -4.90
C ARG A 122 -15.00 -8.27 -4.97
N GLY A 123 -13.83 -7.63 -4.88
CA GLY A 123 -12.54 -8.30 -4.93
C GLY A 123 -12.37 -9.27 -3.76
N LEU A 124 -12.68 -8.81 -2.55
CA LEU A 124 -12.67 -9.65 -1.35
C LEU A 124 -13.69 -10.79 -1.44
N ASP A 125 -14.92 -10.53 -1.87
CA ASP A 125 -15.95 -11.59 -2.00
C ASP A 125 -15.60 -12.66 -3.04
N GLN A 126 -14.93 -12.28 -4.14
CA GLN A 126 -14.50 -13.22 -5.17
C GLN A 126 -13.25 -14.01 -4.76
N THR A 127 -12.35 -13.36 -4.01
CA THR A 127 -11.08 -13.98 -3.61
C THR A 127 -11.19 -14.78 -2.32
N ILE A 128 -12.27 -14.67 -1.57
CA ILE A 128 -12.39 -15.41 -0.31
C ILE A 128 -13.21 -16.66 -0.53
N SER A 129 -12.63 -17.80 -0.19
CA SER A 129 -13.36 -19.07 -0.17
C SER A 129 -14.44 -18.99 0.91
N SER A 130 -15.70 -19.26 0.56
CA SER A 130 -16.80 -19.35 1.54
C SER A 130 -16.67 -20.55 2.49
N VAL A 131 -15.66 -21.40 2.29
CA VAL A 131 -15.42 -22.60 3.07
C VAL A 131 -14.65 -22.23 4.34
N ALA A 132 -15.32 -22.34 5.49
CA ALA A 132 -14.67 -22.24 6.79
C ALA A 132 -13.64 -23.37 6.94
N GLY A 133 -12.37 -23.05 7.22
CA GLY A 133 -11.31 -24.03 7.43
C GLY A 133 -10.11 -23.97 6.48
N GLU A 134 -10.08 -23.04 5.52
CA GLU A 134 -8.96 -22.90 4.58
C GLU A 134 -8.15 -21.64 4.87
N SER A 135 -6.81 -21.71 4.88
CA SER A 135 -6.01 -20.49 4.85
C SER A 135 -5.85 -20.02 3.41
N TYR A 136 -5.85 -18.70 3.22
CA TYR A 136 -5.66 -18.08 1.92
C TYR A 136 -4.88 -16.78 2.05
N SER A 137 -4.26 -16.35 0.95
CA SER A 137 -3.56 -15.07 0.86
C SER A 137 -4.14 -14.29 -0.31
N VAL A 138 -4.59 -13.08 -0.05
CA VAL A 138 -5.14 -12.17 -1.06
C VAL A 138 -4.20 -10.99 -1.23
N ASP A 139 -3.64 -10.85 -2.42
CA ASP A 139 -2.85 -9.68 -2.80
C ASP A 139 -3.76 -8.62 -3.42
N VAL A 140 -3.79 -7.45 -2.79
CA VAL A 140 -4.54 -6.28 -3.26
C VAL A 140 -3.57 -5.37 -4.00
N ASP A 141 -3.70 -5.30 -5.32
CA ASP A 141 -2.80 -4.52 -6.18
C ASP A 141 -3.43 -3.20 -6.62
N VAL A 142 -2.74 -2.09 -6.34
CA VAL A 142 -3.15 -0.71 -6.70
C VAL A 142 -2.40 -0.19 -7.94
N SER A 143 -1.62 -1.03 -8.63
CA SER A 143 -0.82 -0.60 -9.79
C SER A 143 -1.67 0.08 -10.86
N ALA A 144 -2.87 -0.45 -11.12
CA ALA A 144 -3.81 0.11 -12.10
C ALA A 144 -4.32 1.50 -11.67
N ALA A 145 -4.66 1.67 -10.40
CA ALA A 145 -5.04 2.96 -9.83
C ALA A 145 -3.92 4.01 -9.93
N LEU A 146 -2.68 3.61 -9.64
CA LEU A 146 -1.51 4.49 -9.78
C LEU A 146 -1.26 4.89 -11.22
N GLN A 147 -1.36 3.95 -12.16
CA GLN A 147 -1.20 4.24 -13.59
C GLN A 147 -2.26 5.22 -14.11
N GLY A 148 -3.52 5.05 -13.70
CA GLY A 148 -4.60 5.98 -14.04
C GLY A 148 -4.35 7.39 -13.50
N TRP A 149 -3.96 7.49 -12.23
CA TRP A 149 -3.64 8.77 -11.60
C TRP A 149 -2.41 9.46 -12.20
N VAL A 150 -1.37 8.72 -12.62
CA VAL A 150 -0.22 9.28 -13.35
C VAL A 150 -0.66 9.89 -14.68
N GLY A 151 -1.66 9.32 -15.37
CA GLY A 151 -2.18 9.91 -16.60
C GLY A 151 -2.78 11.31 -16.39
N GLU A 152 -3.44 11.52 -15.24
CA GLU A 152 -4.20 12.74 -14.94
C GLU A 152 -3.40 13.83 -14.22
N ASN A 153 -2.50 13.46 -13.28
CA ASN A 153 -1.91 14.41 -12.34
C ASN A 153 -0.37 14.55 -12.44
N PHE A 154 0.30 13.71 -13.25
CA PHE A 154 1.77 13.64 -13.25
C PHE A 154 2.46 14.81 -13.96
N GLN A 155 1.72 15.62 -14.72
CA GLN A 155 2.27 16.86 -15.31
C GLN A 155 2.72 17.88 -14.25
N ASN A 156 2.25 17.76 -13.00
CA ASN A 156 2.50 18.74 -11.94
C ASN A 156 3.51 18.29 -10.86
N LEU A 157 3.93 17.02 -10.86
CA LEU A 157 4.69 16.43 -9.74
C LEU A 157 6.20 16.27 -10.00
N VAL A 158 6.62 16.24 -11.25
CA VAL A 158 8.03 16.19 -11.63
C VAL A 158 8.26 17.25 -12.70
N ASP A 159 8.83 18.37 -12.29
CA ASP A 159 9.39 19.33 -13.24
C ASP A 159 10.50 18.57 -14.00
N ALA A 160 10.34 18.46 -15.32
CA ALA A 160 11.24 17.79 -16.26
C ALA A 160 11.50 16.27 -16.03
N GLU A 161 10.77 15.41 -16.75
CA GLU A 161 11.33 14.58 -17.84
C GLU A 161 10.31 13.54 -18.33
N LYS A 162 10.40 13.21 -19.63
CA LYS A 162 9.54 12.27 -20.39
C LYS A 162 9.71 10.80 -19.95
N VAL A 163 9.87 10.51 -18.66
CA VAL A 163 10.08 9.14 -18.18
C VAL A 163 8.87 8.74 -17.34
N LYS A 164 8.09 7.78 -17.85
CA LYS A 164 7.03 7.14 -17.06
C LYS A 164 7.68 6.43 -15.88
N PRO A 165 7.39 6.81 -14.62
CA PRO A 165 7.93 6.10 -13.46
C PRO A 165 7.47 4.64 -13.49
N THR A 166 8.39 3.72 -13.22
CA THR A 166 8.00 2.33 -12.93
C THR A 166 7.70 2.23 -11.45
N TRP A 167 6.42 2.11 -11.12
CA TRP A 167 5.97 1.85 -9.74
C TRP A 167 6.33 0.43 -9.33
N LYS A 168 6.94 0.31 -8.17
CA LYS A 168 7.16 -0.93 -7.45
C LYS A 168 6.37 -0.86 -6.15
N ASP A 169 6.26 -2.00 -5.49
CA ASP A 169 5.63 -2.03 -4.18
C ASP A 169 4.18 -1.52 -4.22
N THR A 170 3.41 -1.92 -5.23
CA THR A 170 2.02 -1.45 -5.41
C THR A 170 0.97 -2.36 -4.79
N HIS A 171 1.36 -3.32 -3.95
CA HIS A 171 0.40 -4.25 -3.34
C HIS A 171 0.58 -4.35 -1.83
N PHE A 172 -0.48 -4.82 -1.17
CA PHE A 172 -0.45 -5.31 0.20
C PHE A 172 -1.20 -6.65 0.25
N THR A 173 -0.82 -7.51 1.19
CA THR A 173 -1.30 -8.89 1.28
C THR A 173 -2.13 -9.08 2.53
N ILE A 174 -3.32 -9.65 2.37
CA ILE A 174 -4.17 -10.10 3.48
C ILE A 174 -4.06 -11.62 3.56
N LYS A 175 -3.49 -12.12 4.65
CA LYS A 175 -3.38 -13.56 4.95
C LYS A 175 -4.46 -13.94 5.94
N TYR A 176 -5.41 -14.74 5.49
CA TYR A 176 -6.32 -15.43 6.39
C TYR A 176 -5.70 -16.77 6.76
N ARG A 177 -5.46 -17.00 8.05
CA ARG A 177 -5.02 -18.29 8.56
C ARG A 177 -6.14 -18.93 9.36
N SER A 178 -6.58 -20.09 8.91
CA SER A 178 -7.52 -20.91 9.68
C SER A 178 -6.73 -21.86 10.57
N ASP A 179 -7.18 -22.11 11.80
CA ASP A 179 -6.60 -23.10 12.72
C ASP A 179 -6.93 -24.55 12.30
N ALA A 180 -7.10 -24.81 11.01
CA ALA A 180 -7.39 -26.12 10.48
C ALA A 180 -6.12 -26.98 10.43
N LEU A 181 -6.18 -28.15 11.07
CA LEU A 181 -5.07 -29.12 11.14
C LEU A 181 -4.67 -29.70 9.76
N PHE A 182 -5.47 -29.48 8.71
CA PHE A 182 -5.22 -29.95 7.35
C PHE A 182 -5.45 -28.85 6.33
N ASP A 183 -4.41 -28.07 6.06
CA ASP A 183 -4.44 -26.99 5.08
C ASP A 183 -3.64 -27.34 3.82
N ILE A 184 -4.01 -28.47 3.25
CA ILE A 184 -3.36 -29.08 2.09
C ILE A 184 -3.35 -28.11 0.89
N PRO A 185 -4.45 -27.40 0.54
CA PRO A 185 -4.44 -26.43 -0.56
C PRO A 185 -3.51 -25.23 -0.33
N TYR A 186 -3.40 -24.75 0.91
CA TYR A 186 -2.45 -23.68 1.26
C TYR A 186 -1.00 -24.15 1.17
N TRP A 187 -0.69 -25.38 1.64
CA TRP A 187 0.64 -25.96 1.50
C TRP A 187 1.09 -26.13 0.04
N PHE A 188 0.16 -26.42 -0.87
CA PHE A 188 0.45 -26.51 -2.30
C PHE A 188 0.35 -25.15 -3.04
N GLY A 189 0.08 -24.06 -2.34
CA GLY A 189 0.11 -22.70 -2.90
C GLY A 189 -1.09 -22.33 -3.78
N PHE A 190 -2.15 -23.15 -3.81
CA PHE A 190 -3.38 -22.89 -4.59
C PHE A 190 -4.29 -21.83 -3.95
N SER A 191 -3.98 -21.39 -2.74
CA SER A 191 -4.76 -20.43 -1.97
C SER A 191 -4.31 -18.98 -2.12
N LYS A 192 -3.30 -18.71 -2.97
CA LYS A 192 -2.87 -17.37 -3.34
C LYS A 192 -3.80 -16.80 -4.42
N ARG A 193 -4.43 -15.68 -4.12
CA ARG A 193 -5.35 -14.97 -5.00
C ARG A 193 -4.94 -13.51 -5.07
N GLN A 194 -5.33 -12.83 -6.14
CA GLN A 194 -5.01 -11.41 -6.32
C GLN A 194 -6.17 -10.71 -7.01
N PHE A 195 -6.41 -9.45 -6.65
CA PHE A 195 -7.30 -8.58 -7.40
C PHE A 195 -6.71 -7.17 -7.49
N LYS A 196 -7.18 -6.42 -8.48
CA LYS A 196 -6.69 -5.06 -8.76
C LYS A 196 -7.76 -4.05 -8.42
N ILE A 197 -7.35 -2.95 -7.80
CA ILE A 197 -8.17 -1.76 -7.63
C ILE A 197 -7.86 -0.83 -8.80
N SER A 198 -8.90 -0.38 -9.48
CA SER A 198 -8.78 0.59 -10.57
C SER A 198 -9.35 1.94 -10.13
N TYR A 199 -8.48 2.95 -10.13
CA TYR A 199 -8.92 4.33 -9.97
C TYR A 199 -9.12 4.92 -11.35
N HIS A 200 -10.39 5.13 -11.70
CA HIS A 200 -10.76 6.00 -12.80
C HIS A 200 -11.03 7.35 -12.15
N GLY A 201 -10.21 8.35 -12.46
CA GLY A 201 -10.53 9.73 -12.09
C GLY A 201 -11.86 10.13 -12.69
N ARG A 202 -12.42 11.21 -12.13
CA ARG A 202 -13.77 11.72 -12.41
C ARG A 202 -14.16 11.72 -13.89
#